data_AF-A0A9E4E1K2-F1
#
_entry.id   AF-A0A9E4E1K2-F1
#
_cell.length_a   1.000
_cell.length_b   1.000
_cell.length_c   1.000
_cell.angle_alpha   90.00
_cell.angle_beta   90.00
_cell.angle_gamma   90.00
#
_symmetry.space_group_name_H-M   'P 1'
#
loop_
_entity.id
_entity.type
_entity.pdbx_description
1 polymer ?
#
loop_
_entity_poly.entity_id
_entity_poly.type
_entity_poly.pdbx_seq_one_letter_code
_entity_poly.pdbx_strand_id
1 'polypeptide(L)'
;MDLTRQPPRRPSNLGVAGIVGAARMTDKARAHNEETLGDFVYGNHSGLDRRILAFLDISADDFAEAADESDDATLSSWMLEKGKKTDEEIAAFNQSELERLPTDKKHQQLLKERLAKFAPDRTDIKTVLQSIELDDWGCFWQVDLTARPPRSARARDVAGICGVARMADKARAERAGKIGDYKYGDISGQDVRILTFLGVSADDFQEAAVNNPNDIEIGEWVQENCNKSQDEIEAYNHATVNRGPDETTRERFEARRQEVDPTRTDITTWVALQDLDDQLSFGIIDLNRRAPRSPYNTDVYGMVQLARLIDKGRAFIGNTLGPYFYGEDSGMDRMALGFLGVPPADFTEALKTLSTDAAVEAWLKQNYSKSEADIKAFNEKMTQMGPETERYKAMMAKMLKKLDADPADINTWFAMMDLDDEKTFAL
;
A
#
# COMPACT_ATOMS: atom_id res chain seq x y z
N MET A 1 -3.23 1.63 -6.97
CA MET A 1 -2.59 0.34 -6.62
C MET A 1 -1.08 0.50 -6.72
N ASP A 2 -0.32 0.09 -5.71
CA ASP A 2 1.14 0.25 -5.70
C ASP A 2 1.86 -0.99 -6.28
N LEU A 3 2.30 -0.90 -7.54
CA LEU A 3 3.00 -1.97 -8.25
C LEU A 3 4.52 -2.01 -7.97
N THR A 4 5.02 -1.11 -7.12
CA THR A 4 6.40 -1.22 -6.60
C THR A 4 6.53 -2.35 -5.57
N ARG A 5 5.41 -2.85 -5.05
CA ARG A 5 5.34 -3.84 -3.96
C ARG A 5 4.71 -5.17 -4.35
N GLN A 6 4.05 -5.24 -5.49
CA GLN A 6 3.34 -6.43 -5.98
C GLN A 6 3.21 -6.38 -7.51
N PRO A 7 2.99 -7.52 -8.20
CA PRO A 7 2.71 -7.50 -9.62
C PRO A 7 1.25 -7.06 -9.84
N PRO A 8 0.89 -6.51 -11.01
CA PRO A 8 -0.52 -6.40 -11.39
C PRO A 8 -1.11 -7.80 -11.59
N ARG A 9 -2.44 -7.92 -11.64
CA ARG A 9 -3.12 -9.19 -11.87
C ARG A 9 -2.57 -9.95 -13.06
N ARG A 10 -2.65 -11.27 -13.02
CA ARG A 10 -2.12 -12.11 -14.09
C ARG A 10 -2.83 -11.78 -15.41
N PRO A 11 -2.13 -11.82 -16.55
CA PRO A 11 -2.77 -11.57 -17.83
C PRO A 11 -3.93 -12.54 -18.14
N SER A 12 -3.94 -13.76 -17.60
CA SER A 12 -5.09 -14.66 -17.74
C SER A 12 -6.30 -14.35 -16.85
N ASN A 13 -6.24 -13.36 -15.96
CA ASN A 13 -7.38 -12.94 -15.15
C ASN A 13 -8.43 -12.26 -16.05
N LEU A 14 -9.66 -12.79 -16.04
CA LEU A 14 -10.79 -12.33 -16.86
C LEU A 14 -11.77 -11.43 -16.08
N GLY A 15 -11.44 -11.02 -14.86
CA GLY A 15 -12.31 -10.26 -13.95
C GLY A 15 -12.71 -8.87 -14.46
N VAL A 16 -12.05 -8.37 -15.50
CA VAL A 16 -12.43 -7.12 -16.17
C VAL A 16 -12.82 -7.40 -17.63
N ALA A 17 -14.08 -7.09 -17.95
CA ALA A 17 -14.72 -7.24 -19.26
C ALA A 17 -14.63 -8.64 -19.90
N GLY A 18 -14.21 -9.67 -19.16
CA GLY A 18 -13.98 -11.00 -19.72
C GLY A 18 -12.82 -11.04 -20.73
N ILE A 19 -11.92 -10.05 -20.72
CA ILE A 19 -10.84 -9.90 -21.72
C ILE A 19 -9.47 -10.19 -21.10
N VAL A 20 -8.70 -11.06 -21.73
CA VAL A 20 -7.33 -11.40 -21.34
C VAL A 20 -6.46 -10.13 -21.29
N GLY A 21 -5.82 -9.91 -20.15
CA GLY A 21 -4.95 -8.78 -19.87
C GLY A 21 -5.67 -7.48 -19.50
N ALA A 22 -7.01 -7.43 -19.54
CA ALA A 22 -7.75 -6.23 -19.16
C ALA A 22 -7.58 -5.91 -17.67
N ALA A 23 -7.76 -6.89 -16.78
CA ALA A 23 -7.55 -6.74 -15.34
C ALA A 23 -6.12 -6.23 -15.02
N ARG A 24 -5.12 -6.81 -15.69
CA ARG A 24 -3.73 -6.37 -15.60
C ARG A 24 -3.55 -4.92 -16.07
N MET A 25 -4.17 -4.54 -17.18
CA MET A 25 -4.08 -3.19 -17.74
C MET A 25 -4.77 -2.17 -16.83
N THR A 26 -5.88 -2.55 -16.18
CA THR A 26 -6.56 -1.74 -15.15
C THR A 26 -5.63 -1.44 -13.98
N ASP A 27 -4.98 -2.46 -13.42
CA ASP A 27 -4.06 -2.29 -12.30
C ASP A 27 -2.90 -1.36 -12.65
N LYS A 28 -2.36 -1.51 -13.86
CA LYS A 28 -1.30 -0.65 -14.39
C LYS A 28 -1.77 0.76 -14.69
N ALA A 29 -2.99 0.95 -15.16
CA ALA A 29 -3.56 2.29 -15.38
C ALA A 29 -3.71 3.03 -14.05
N ARG A 30 -4.26 2.38 -13.02
CA ARG A 30 -4.39 2.94 -11.67
C ARG A 30 -3.01 3.26 -11.07
N ALA A 31 -2.04 2.36 -11.20
CA ALA A 31 -0.67 2.60 -10.76
C ALA A 31 0.03 3.70 -11.56
N HIS A 32 -0.31 3.88 -12.84
CA HIS A 32 0.21 4.96 -13.67
C HIS A 32 -0.32 6.32 -13.19
N ASN A 33 -1.61 6.43 -12.90
CA ASN A 33 -2.24 7.63 -12.36
C ASN A 33 -1.70 8.00 -10.97
N GLU A 34 -1.37 6.99 -10.16
CA GLU A 34 -0.81 7.15 -8.82
C GLU A 34 0.74 7.28 -8.80
N GLU A 35 1.40 7.23 -9.96
CA GLU A 35 2.87 7.23 -10.10
C GLU A 35 3.59 6.09 -9.34
N THR A 36 2.91 4.95 -9.15
CA THR A 36 3.38 3.76 -8.43
C THR A 36 3.57 2.55 -9.36
N LEU A 37 3.86 2.79 -10.64
CA LEU A 37 4.00 1.76 -11.67
C LEU A 37 5.24 0.86 -11.48
N GLY A 38 6.29 1.35 -10.81
CA GLY A 38 7.56 0.65 -10.67
C GLY A 38 8.23 0.33 -12.02
N ASP A 39 8.70 -0.91 -12.19
CA ASP A 39 9.34 -1.37 -13.42
C ASP A 39 8.35 -1.77 -14.53
N PHE A 40 7.04 -1.71 -14.25
CA PHE A 40 6.02 -2.00 -15.25
C PHE A 40 5.85 -0.82 -16.21
N VAL A 41 5.29 -1.10 -17.39
CA VAL A 41 5.01 -0.08 -18.43
C VAL A 41 3.56 -0.12 -18.81
N TYR A 42 2.90 1.03 -18.94
CA TYR A 42 1.46 1.15 -19.24
C TYR A 42 1.20 1.60 -20.69
N GLY A 43 0.03 1.26 -21.21
CA GLY A 43 -0.55 1.83 -22.43
C GLY A 43 0.30 1.57 -23.68
N ASN A 44 0.63 2.64 -24.42
CA ASN A 44 1.33 2.55 -25.71
C ASN A 44 2.76 2.00 -25.63
N HIS A 45 3.33 1.87 -24.43
CA HIS A 45 4.65 1.27 -24.19
C HIS A 45 4.58 -0.21 -23.82
N SER A 46 3.39 -0.73 -23.51
CA SER A 46 3.16 -2.15 -23.23
C SER A 46 2.66 -2.89 -24.45
N GLY A 47 3.31 -3.99 -24.81
CA GLY A 47 2.90 -4.80 -25.96
C GLY A 47 1.48 -5.36 -25.81
N LEU A 48 1.10 -5.84 -24.61
CA LEU A 48 -0.22 -6.42 -24.35
C LEU A 48 -1.30 -5.33 -24.32
N ASP A 49 -1.08 -4.24 -23.58
CA ASP A 49 -2.02 -3.12 -23.47
C ASP A 49 -2.34 -2.55 -24.85
N ARG A 50 -1.33 -2.31 -25.69
CA ARG A 50 -1.53 -1.88 -27.09
C ARG A 50 -2.48 -2.78 -27.88
N ARG A 51 -2.41 -4.10 -27.68
CA ARG A 51 -3.28 -5.05 -28.40
C ARG A 51 -4.72 -4.97 -27.89
N ILE A 52 -4.92 -4.82 -26.57
CA ILE A 52 -6.25 -4.66 -25.96
C ILE A 52 -6.86 -3.32 -26.38
N LEU A 53 -6.10 -2.23 -26.27
CA LEU A 53 -6.52 -0.87 -26.66
C LEU A 53 -6.88 -0.82 -28.15
N ALA A 54 -6.07 -1.42 -29.02
CA ALA A 54 -6.38 -1.51 -30.45
C ALA A 54 -7.57 -2.42 -30.75
N PHE A 55 -7.75 -3.52 -30.00
CA PHE A 55 -8.91 -4.39 -30.14
C PHE A 55 -10.20 -3.63 -29.81
N LEU A 56 -10.21 -2.84 -28.74
CA LEU A 56 -11.38 -2.09 -28.28
C LEU A 56 -11.54 -0.70 -28.92
N ASP A 57 -10.57 -0.24 -29.72
CA ASP A 57 -10.53 1.12 -30.26
C ASP A 57 -10.62 2.21 -29.16
N ILE A 58 -9.85 2.02 -28.09
CA ILE A 58 -9.77 2.90 -26.92
C ILE A 58 -8.35 3.46 -26.81
N SER A 59 -8.21 4.76 -26.52
CA SER A 59 -6.90 5.35 -26.27
C SER A 59 -6.38 5.01 -24.86
N ALA A 60 -5.06 5.01 -24.66
CA ALA A 60 -4.49 4.78 -23.33
C ALA A 60 -4.97 5.84 -22.32
N ASP A 61 -5.10 7.11 -22.75
CA ASP A 61 -5.51 8.20 -21.88
C ASP A 61 -6.98 8.06 -21.45
N ASP A 62 -7.88 7.74 -22.39
CA ASP A 62 -9.30 7.50 -22.07
C ASP A 62 -9.48 6.30 -21.13
N PHE A 63 -8.66 5.25 -21.30
CA PHE A 63 -8.70 4.09 -20.41
C PHE A 63 -8.18 4.45 -19.02
N ALA A 64 -7.10 5.22 -18.93
CA ALA A 64 -6.52 5.64 -17.65
C ALA A 64 -7.49 6.53 -16.85
N GLU A 65 -8.19 7.44 -17.52
CA GLU A 65 -9.26 8.25 -16.93
C GLU A 65 -10.41 7.36 -16.43
N ALA A 66 -10.91 6.46 -17.27
CA ALA A 66 -12.00 5.55 -16.88
C ALA A 66 -11.62 4.64 -15.70
N ALA A 67 -10.37 4.14 -15.66
CA ALA A 67 -9.88 3.28 -14.59
C ALA A 67 -9.67 4.00 -13.24
N ASP A 68 -9.50 5.33 -13.26
CA ASP A 68 -9.41 6.19 -12.08
C ASP A 68 -10.78 6.38 -11.42
N GLU A 69 -11.81 6.54 -12.25
CA GLU A 69 -13.16 6.91 -11.81
C GLU A 69 -14.06 5.72 -11.48
N SER A 70 -13.65 4.51 -11.89
CA SER A 70 -14.51 3.33 -11.89
C SER A 70 -13.92 2.14 -11.13
N ASP A 71 -14.79 1.42 -10.42
CA ASP A 71 -14.51 0.05 -10.01
C ASP A 71 -14.45 -0.90 -11.21
N ASP A 72 -14.04 -2.15 -10.98
CA ASP A 72 -13.82 -3.12 -12.06
C ASP A 72 -15.12 -3.48 -12.80
N ALA A 73 -16.27 -3.50 -12.12
CA ALA A 73 -17.56 -3.80 -12.73
C ALA A 73 -18.04 -2.67 -13.65
N THR A 74 -17.90 -1.42 -13.19
CA THR A 74 -18.24 -0.22 -13.95
C THR A 74 -17.30 -0.06 -15.13
N LEU A 75 -15.98 -0.25 -14.92
CA LEU A 75 -14.99 -0.23 -15.99
C LEU A 75 -15.24 -1.32 -17.03
N SER A 76 -15.63 -2.53 -16.59
CA SER A 76 -16.00 -3.61 -17.50
C SER A 76 -17.16 -3.22 -18.42
N SER A 77 -18.21 -2.64 -17.84
CA SER A 77 -19.38 -2.18 -18.59
C SER A 77 -19.00 -1.11 -19.62
N TRP A 78 -18.16 -0.14 -19.21
CA TRP A 78 -17.64 0.90 -20.09
C TRP A 78 -16.79 0.35 -21.24
N MET A 79 -15.89 -0.61 -20.96
CA MET A 79 -15.04 -1.24 -21.98
C MET A 79 -15.88 -1.96 -23.04
N LEU A 80 -16.90 -2.70 -22.62
CA LEU A 80 -17.80 -3.43 -23.53
C LEU A 80 -18.65 -2.47 -24.37
N GLU A 81 -19.15 -1.39 -23.78
CA GLU A 81 -19.91 -0.35 -24.49
C GLU A 81 -19.06 0.37 -25.54
N LYS A 82 -17.82 0.73 -25.20
CA LYS A 82 -16.89 1.41 -26.11
C LYS A 82 -16.41 0.49 -27.23
N GLY A 83 -15.97 -0.72 -26.87
CA GLY A 83 -15.37 -1.67 -27.80
C GLY A 83 -16.36 -2.29 -28.79
N LYS A 84 -17.64 -2.38 -28.43
CA LYS A 84 -18.72 -2.94 -29.26
C LYS A 84 -18.37 -4.31 -29.85
N LYS A 85 -17.67 -5.13 -29.06
CA LYS A 85 -17.27 -6.48 -29.44
C LYS A 85 -18.35 -7.49 -29.07
N THR A 86 -18.55 -8.47 -29.92
CA THR A 86 -19.38 -9.62 -29.57
C THR A 86 -18.62 -10.56 -28.64
N ASP A 87 -19.36 -11.42 -27.93
CA ASP A 87 -18.77 -12.45 -27.08
C ASP A 87 -17.83 -13.38 -27.88
N GLU A 88 -18.17 -13.68 -29.14
CA GLU A 88 -17.32 -14.48 -30.04
C GLU A 88 -16.02 -13.76 -30.40
N GLU A 89 -16.06 -12.45 -30.65
CA GLU A 89 -14.84 -11.66 -30.92
C GLU A 89 -13.94 -11.61 -29.69
N ILE A 90 -14.51 -11.44 -28.49
CA ILE A 90 -13.77 -11.46 -27.22
C ILE A 90 -13.16 -12.84 -26.99
N ALA A 91 -13.92 -13.91 -27.18
CA ALA A 91 -13.43 -15.28 -27.03
C ALA A 91 -12.28 -15.58 -28.01
N ALA A 92 -12.40 -15.15 -29.28
CA ALA A 92 -11.36 -15.31 -30.28
C ALA A 92 -10.09 -14.51 -29.94
N PHE A 93 -10.24 -13.27 -29.46
CA PHE A 93 -9.12 -12.47 -28.97
C PHE A 93 -8.41 -13.16 -27.80
N ASN A 94 -9.17 -13.59 -26.79
CA ASN A 94 -8.66 -14.27 -25.62
C ASN A 94 -7.87 -15.53 -25.98
N GLN A 95 -8.45 -16.39 -26.83
CA GLN A 95 -7.79 -17.60 -27.29
C GLN A 95 -6.47 -17.26 -28.01
N SER A 96 -6.50 -16.27 -28.90
CA SER A 96 -5.31 -15.87 -29.65
C SER A 96 -4.18 -15.36 -28.76
N GLU A 97 -4.48 -14.63 -27.67
CA GLU A 97 -3.47 -14.12 -26.74
C GLU A 97 -2.96 -15.22 -25.80
N LEU A 98 -3.84 -16.10 -25.31
CA LEU A 98 -3.47 -17.21 -24.44
C LEU A 98 -2.54 -18.21 -25.14
N GLU A 99 -2.77 -18.49 -26.42
CA GLU A 99 -1.98 -19.42 -27.23
C GLU A 99 -0.72 -18.79 -27.85
N ARG A 100 -0.53 -17.47 -27.70
CA ARG A 100 0.52 -16.73 -28.40
C ARG A 100 1.92 -17.16 -27.98
N LEU A 101 2.67 -17.75 -28.91
CA LEU A 101 4.07 -18.10 -28.72
C LEU A 101 5.01 -16.89 -28.91
N PRO A 102 6.17 -16.84 -28.23
CA PRO A 102 7.18 -15.82 -28.47
C PRO A 102 7.81 -15.97 -29.87
N THR A 103 7.59 -14.99 -30.74
CA THR A 103 8.07 -15.02 -32.13
C THR A 103 9.38 -14.26 -32.35
N ASP A 104 9.68 -13.26 -31.52
CA ASP A 104 10.92 -12.50 -31.57
C ASP A 104 11.97 -13.00 -30.57
N LYS A 105 13.24 -12.71 -30.88
CA LYS A 105 14.40 -13.16 -30.09
C LYS A 105 14.35 -12.67 -28.64
N LYS A 106 13.80 -11.48 -28.39
CA LYS A 106 13.74 -10.90 -27.04
C LYS A 106 12.81 -11.74 -26.16
N HIS A 107 11.58 -11.99 -26.60
CA HIS A 107 10.63 -12.78 -25.81
C HIS A 107 11.02 -14.26 -25.70
N GLN A 108 11.68 -14.83 -26.72
CA GLN A 108 12.24 -16.18 -26.64
C GLN A 108 13.33 -16.28 -25.57
N GLN A 109 14.23 -15.29 -25.52
CA GLN A 109 15.28 -15.22 -24.51
C GLN A 109 14.69 -15.01 -23.11
N LEU A 110 13.73 -14.10 -22.94
CA LEU A 110 13.04 -13.87 -21.66
C LEU A 110 12.38 -15.14 -21.13
N LEU A 111 11.64 -15.88 -21.98
CA LEU A 111 11.03 -17.15 -21.58
C LEU A 111 12.08 -18.15 -21.07
N LYS A 112 13.19 -18.29 -21.80
CA LYS A 112 14.28 -19.19 -21.41
C LYS A 112 14.91 -18.80 -20.08
N GLU A 113 15.19 -17.51 -19.86
CA GLU A 113 15.80 -16.99 -18.63
C GLU A 113 14.86 -17.16 -17.43
N ARG A 114 13.57 -16.85 -17.60
CA ARG A 114 12.55 -16.98 -16.55
C ARG A 114 12.35 -18.43 -16.15
N LEU A 115 12.27 -19.36 -17.12
CA LEU A 115 12.24 -20.79 -16.84
C LEU A 115 13.47 -21.22 -16.04
N ALA A 116 14.68 -20.87 -16.51
CA ALA A 116 15.91 -21.23 -15.81
C ALA A 116 15.97 -20.68 -14.37
N LYS A 117 15.44 -19.46 -14.15
CA LYS A 117 15.46 -18.78 -12.85
C LYS A 117 14.39 -19.30 -11.89
N PHE A 118 13.17 -19.52 -12.36
CA PHE A 118 12.00 -19.72 -11.49
C PHE A 118 11.38 -21.12 -11.56
N ALA A 119 11.55 -21.82 -12.68
CA ALA A 119 10.90 -23.11 -12.91
C ALA A 119 11.68 -23.99 -13.91
N PRO A 120 12.94 -24.38 -13.61
CA PRO A 120 13.83 -25.02 -14.58
C PRO A 120 13.31 -26.37 -15.09
N ASP A 121 12.47 -27.04 -14.30
CA ASP A 121 11.92 -28.36 -14.62
C ASP A 121 10.55 -28.29 -15.32
N ARG A 122 9.96 -27.10 -15.48
CA ARG A 122 8.65 -26.93 -16.14
C ARG A 122 8.81 -26.87 -17.66
N THR A 123 8.04 -27.68 -18.37
CA THR A 123 8.07 -27.78 -19.85
C THR A 123 6.76 -27.36 -20.52
N ASP A 124 5.73 -27.09 -19.73
CA ASP A 124 4.39 -26.70 -20.15
C ASP A 124 4.23 -25.18 -20.34
N ILE A 125 5.12 -24.37 -19.77
CA ILE A 125 5.16 -22.91 -19.94
C ILE A 125 5.82 -22.57 -21.28
N LYS A 126 5.01 -22.13 -22.25
CA LYS A 126 5.42 -21.92 -23.65
C LYS A 126 4.97 -20.58 -24.23
N THR A 127 3.87 -20.03 -23.74
CA THR A 127 3.24 -18.83 -24.32
C THR A 127 3.79 -17.56 -23.68
N VAL A 128 3.60 -16.42 -24.36
CA VAL A 128 4.08 -15.13 -23.85
C VAL A 128 3.42 -14.79 -22.51
N LEU A 129 2.12 -15.07 -22.36
CA LEU A 129 1.41 -14.79 -21.11
C LEU A 129 1.87 -15.70 -19.97
N GLN A 130 2.04 -16.99 -20.22
CA GLN A 130 2.62 -17.90 -19.22
C GLN A 130 4.03 -17.47 -18.78
N SER A 131 4.83 -16.94 -19.72
CA SER A 131 6.14 -16.36 -19.38
C SER A 131 6.03 -15.14 -18.46
N ILE A 132 5.06 -14.25 -18.71
CA ILE A 132 4.81 -13.07 -17.87
C ILE A 132 4.35 -13.51 -16.47
N GLU A 133 3.42 -14.46 -16.40
CA GLU A 133 2.92 -15.00 -15.13
C GLU A 133 4.01 -15.66 -14.30
N LEU A 134 4.90 -16.42 -14.94
CA LEU A 134 6.06 -17.01 -14.26
C LEU A 134 7.00 -15.95 -13.69
N ASP A 135 7.21 -14.85 -14.41
CA ASP A 135 8.06 -13.74 -13.98
C ASP A 135 7.47 -13.01 -12.78
N ASP A 136 6.20 -12.64 -12.88
CA ASP A 136 5.46 -11.96 -11.81
C ASP A 136 5.38 -12.85 -10.57
N TRP A 137 5.03 -14.13 -10.74
CA TRP A 137 5.05 -15.08 -9.63
C TRP A 137 6.44 -15.16 -9.01
N GLY A 138 7.45 -15.51 -9.81
CA GLY A 138 8.82 -15.74 -9.35
C GLY A 138 9.48 -14.54 -8.68
N CYS A 139 9.15 -13.32 -9.10
CA CYS A 139 9.68 -12.08 -8.53
C CYS A 139 8.99 -11.67 -7.22
N PHE A 140 7.72 -12.01 -7.01
CA PHE A 140 6.92 -11.39 -5.93
C PHE A 140 6.30 -12.36 -4.92
N TRP A 141 6.23 -13.67 -5.18
CA TRP A 141 5.60 -14.59 -4.23
C TRP A 141 6.38 -14.73 -2.92
N GLN A 142 7.72 -14.61 -2.96
CA GLN A 142 8.54 -14.76 -1.76
C GLN A 142 8.51 -13.49 -0.91
N VAL A 143 8.29 -13.67 0.39
CA VAL A 143 8.40 -12.62 1.39
C VAL A 143 9.51 -12.98 2.37
N ASP A 144 10.34 -12.00 2.74
CA ASP A 144 11.41 -12.17 3.72
C ASP A 144 11.10 -11.38 5.00
N LEU A 145 10.58 -12.06 6.01
CA LEU A 145 10.24 -11.44 7.29
C LEU A 145 11.42 -11.33 8.26
N THR A 146 12.61 -11.78 7.85
CA THR A 146 13.86 -11.48 8.57
C THR A 146 14.38 -10.09 8.23
N ALA A 147 13.95 -9.52 7.09
CA ALA A 147 14.41 -8.23 6.59
C ALA A 147 13.39 -7.09 6.82
N ARG A 148 12.11 -7.41 6.98
CA ARG A 148 11.04 -6.43 7.22
C ARG A 148 9.85 -7.07 7.95
N PRO A 149 9.02 -6.31 8.68
CA PRO A 149 7.82 -6.87 9.28
C PRO A 149 6.76 -7.18 8.20
N PRO A 150 5.84 -8.13 8.44
CA PRO A 150 4.68 -8.33 7.59
C PRO A 150 3.74 -7.14 7.73
N ARG A 151 2.84 -6.89 6.77
CA ARG A 151 1.88 -5.76 6.81
C ARG A 151 1.11 -5.66 8.13
N SER A 152 0.61 -4.45 8.43
CA SER A 152 -0.18 -4.21 9.64
C SER A 152 -1.35 -5.18 9.75
N ALA A 153 -1.70 -5.56 10.98
CA ALA A 153 -2.94 -6.29 11.23
C ALA A 153 -4.21 -5.46 10.94
N ARG A 154 -4.07 -4.15 10.72
CA ARG A 154 -5.14 -3.25 10.25
C ARG A 154 -5.30 -3.25 8.73
N ALA A 155 -4.32 -3.78 7.99
CA ALA A 155 -4.34 -3.74 6.53
C ALA A 155 -5.56 -4.50 6.00
N ARG A 156 -6.29 -3.85 5.08
CA ARG A 156 -7.51 -4.35 4.42
C ARG A 156 -7.30 -4.63 2.92
N ASP A 157 -6.04 -4.64 2.47
CA ASP A 157 -5.66 -4.78 1.06
C ASP A 157 -6.19 -6.06 0.42
N VAL A 158 -6.40 -7.11 1.23
CA VAL A 158 -6.91 -8.41 0.77
C VAL A 158 -8.35 -8.60 1.23
N ALA A 159 -9.27 -8.63 0.26
CA ALA A 159 -10.71 -8.84 0.44
C ALA A 159 -11.41 -7.89 1.44
N GLY A 160 -10.78 -6.76 1.82
CA GLY A 160 -11.34 -5.85 2.83
C GLY A 160 -11.23 -6.36 4.27
N ILE A 161 -10.51 -7.46 4.53
CA ILE A 161 -10.49 -8.14 5.83
C ILE A 161 -9.17 -7.88 6.56
N CYS A 162 -9.25 -7.29 7.76
CA CYS A 162 -8.11 -6.97 8.62
C CYS A 162 -7.27 -8.22 8.92
N GLY A 163 -5.96 -8.10 8.72
CA GLY A 163 -4.99 -9.14 9.07
C GLY A 163 -4.80 -10.22 8.02
N VAL A 164 -5.66 -10.32 7.00
CA VAL A 164 -5.48 -11.30 5.91
C VAL A 164 -4.20 -11.01 5.11
N ALA A 165 -3.95 -9.74 4.78
CA ALA A 165 -2.71 -9.29 4.14
C ALA A 165 -1.45 -9.68 4.95
N ARG A 166 -1.49 -9.47 6.28
CA ARG A 166 -0.43 -9.88 7.21
C ARG A 166 -0.24 -11.40 7.22
N MET A 167 -1.33 -12.16 7.22
CA MET A 167 -1.29 -13.62 7.20
C MET A 167 -0.74 -14.13 5.87
N ALA A 168 -1.06 -13.50 4.74
CA ALA A 168 -0.49 -13.83 3.43
C ALA A 168 1.03 -13.61 3.38
N ASP A 169 1.52 -12.50 3.93
CA ASP A 169 2.96 -12.23 4.04
C ASP A 169 3.67 -13.32 4.86
N LYS A 170 3.07 -13.72 5.99
CA LYS A 170 3.59 -14.79 6.84
C LYS A 170 3.53 -16.16 6.17
N ALA A 171 2.45 -16.46 5.45
CA ALA A 171 2.29 -17.72 4.72
C ALA A 171 3.38 -17.89 3.65
N ARG A 172 3.59 -16.83 2.85
CA ARG A 172 4.64 -16.75 1.83
C ARG A 172 6.03 -16.88 2.45
N ALA A 173 6.28 -16.19 3.56
CA ALA A 173 7.56 -16.23 4.26
C ALA A 173 7.85 -17.58 4.89
N GLU A 174 6.85 -18.23 5.49
CA GLU A 174 6.99 -19.60 5.99
C GLU A 174 7.35 -20.57 4.87
N ARG A 175 6.62 -20.53 3.75
CA ARG A 175 6.90 -21.36 2.57
C ARG A 175 8.31 -21.12 2.03
N ALA A 176 8.79 -19.87 2.06
CA ALA A 176 10.12 -19.48 1.63
C ALA A 176 11.23 -19.79 2.65
N GLY A 177 10.90 -20.26 3.85
CA GLY A 177 11.88 -20.49 4.93
C GLY A 177 12.45 -19.20 5.53
N LYS A 178 11.70 -18.10 5.44
CA LYS A 178 12.11 -16.73 5.80
C LYS A 178 11.13 -16.05 6.76
N ILE A 179 10.44 -16.83 7.60
CA ILE A 179 9.43 -16.31 8.54
C ILE A 179 10.05 -15.54 9.73
N GLY A 180 11.33 -15.78 10.05
CA GLY A 180 11.98 -15.16 11.21
C GLY A 180 11.31 -15.55 12.53
N ASP A 181 11.08 -14.57 13.40
CA ASP A 181 10.44 -14.77 14.72
C ASP A 181 8.90 -14.81 14.66
N TYR A 182 8.31 -14.63 13.48
CA TYR A 182 6.87 -14.70 13.31
C TYR A 182 6.38 -16.16 13.31
N LYS A 183 5.08 -16.33 13.61
CA LYS A 183 4.40 -17.64 13.64
C LYS A 183 3.23 -17.64 12.66
N TYR A 184 3.12 -18.68 11.84
CA TYR A 184 2.04 -18.84 10.87
C TYR A 184 1.06 -19.94 11.30
N GLY A 185 -0.20 -19.84 10.85
CA GLY A 185 -1.20 -20.91 10.95
C GLY A 185 -1.61 -21.23 12.39
N ASP A 186 -1.75 -22.52 12.70
CA ASP A 186 -2.37 -23.01 13.93
C ASP A 186 -1.61 -22.67 15.22
N ILE A 187 -0.34 -22.29 15.11
CA ILE A 187 0.49 -21.86 16.25
C ILE A 187 0.45 -20.34 16.50
N SER A 188 -0.37 -19.63 15.71
CA SER A 188 -0.51 -18.18 15.76
C SER A 188 -1.94 -17.81 16.11
N GLY A 189 -2.16 -17.33 17.35
CA GLY A 189 -3.53 -17.05 17.82
C GLY A 189 -4.32 -16.04 16.97
N GLN A 190 -3.63 -15.14 16.24
CA GLN A 190 -4.28 -14.25 15.27
C GLN A 190 -4.69 -15.00 14.00
N ASP A 191 -3.80 -15.80 13.43
CA ASP A 191 -4.09 -16.55 12.20
C ASP A 191 -5.19 -17.58 12.43
N VAL A 192 -5.20 -18.27 13.59
CA VAL A 192 -6.30 -19.17 13.97
C VAL A 192 -7.65 -18.46 13.90
N ARG A 193 -7.75 -17.20 14.36
CA ARG A 193 -9.00 -16.43 14.28
C ARG A 193 -9.35 -16.03 12.85
N ILE A 194 -8.37 -15.66 12.03
CA ILE A 194 -8.57 -15.33 10.62
C ILE A 194 -9.05 -16.58 9.87
N LEU A 195 -8.30 -17.69 9.95
CA LEU A 195 -8.62 -18.96 9.31
C LEU A 195 -10.00 -19.48 9.73
N THR A 196 -10.35 -19.39 11.02
CA THR A 196 -11.69 -19.74 11.51
C THR A 196 -12.78 -18.85 10.92
N PHE A 197 -12.54 -17.54 10.80
CA PHE A 197 -13.49 -16.61 10.20
C PHE A 197 -13.71 -16.88 8.71
N LEU A 198 -12.62 -17.15 7.99
CA LEU A 198 -12.65 -17.49 6.56
C LEU A 198 -13.21 -18.89 6.28
N GLY A 199 -13.09 -19.81 7.23
CA GLY A 199 -13.51 -21.20 7.07
C GLY A 199 -12.55 -22.05 6.22
N VAL A 200 -11.25 -21.69 6.21
CA VAL A 200 -10.21 -22.36 5.41
C VAL A 200 -9.09 -22.92 6.29
N SER A 201 -8.36 -23.92 5.80
CA SER A 201 -7.18 -24.45 6.50
C SER A 201 -5.94 -23.56 6.29
N ALA A 202 -4.95 -23.68 7.19
CA ALA A 202 -3.68 -22.98 7.04
C ALA A 202 -2.91 -23.42 5.77
N ASP A 203 -3.02 -24.69 5.39
CA ASP A 203 -2.35 -25.23 4.20
C ASP A 203 -2.98 -24.67 2.92
N ASP A 204 -4.31 -24.68 2.82
CA ASP A 204 -5.04 -24.15 1.67
C ASP A 204 -4.77 -22.64 1.50
N PHE A 205 -4.79 -21.89 2.61
CA PHE A 205 -4.48 -20.47 2.57
C PHE A 205 -3.02 -20.21 2.16
N GLN A 206 -2.06 -21.03 2.62
CA GLN A 206 -0.66 -20.86 2.24
C GLN A 206 -0.45 -21.14 0.75
N GLU A 207 -1.08 -22.18 0.21
CA GLU A 207 -1.07 -22.45 -1.23
C GLU A 207 -1.65 -21.28 -2.02
N ALA A 208 -2.81 -20.76 -1.60
CA ALA A 208 -3.43 -19.60 -2.23
C ALA A 208 -2.54 -18.36 -2.19
N ALA A 209 -1.92 -18.06 -1.05
CA ALA A 209 -1.04 -16.91 -0.90
C ALA A 209 0.21 -17.01 -1.78
N VAL A 210 0.76 -18.21 -1.97
CA VAL A 210 1.91 -18.45 -2.85
C VAL A 210 1.52 -18.38 -4.32
N ASN A 211 0.34 -18.89 -4.69
CA ASN A 211 -0.14 -18.91 -6.07
C ASN A 211 -0.65 -17.55 -6.57
N ASN A 212 -1.00 -16.65 -5.64
CA ASN A 212 -1.56 -15.34 -5.92
C ASN A 212 -0.73 -14.25 -5.23
N PRO A 213 0.39 -13.80 -5.84
CA PRO A 213 1.24 -12.75 -5.27
C PRO A 213 0.57 -11.37 -5.25
N ASN A 214 -0.40 -11.14 -6.14
CA ASN A 214 -1.22 -9.93 -6.22
C ASN A 214 -2.34 -9.96 -5.17
N ASP A 215 -2.56 -8.85 -4.48
CA ASP A 215 -3.53 -8.73 -3.38
C ASP A 215 -4.99 -8.85 -3.84
N ILE A 216 -5.31 -8.42 -5.07
CA ILE A 216 -6.65 -8.57 -5.64
C ILE A 216 -6.93 -10.05 -5.90
N GLU A 217 -6.00 -10.80 -6.51
CA GLU A 217 -6.23 -12.23 -6.83
C GLU A 217 -6.34 -13.12 -5.59
N ILE A 218 -5.51 -12.90 -4.56
CA ILE A 218 -5.70 -13.61 -3.28
C ILE A 218 -7.00 -13.16 -2.61
N GLY A 219 -7.42 -11.90 -2.80
CA GLY A 219 -8.73 -11.41 -2.37
C GLY A 219 -9.90 -12.11 -3.07
N GLU A 220 -9.82 -12.29 -4.39
CA GLU A 220 -10.76 -13.06 -5.20
C GLU A 220 -10.84 -14.51 -4.69
N TRP A 221 -9.69 -15.17 -4.47
CA TRP A 221 -9.65 -16.51 -3.88
C TRP A 221 -10.31 -16.55 -2.48
N VAL A 222 -10.05 -15.55 -1.63
CA VAL A 222 -10.68 -15.46 -0.31
C VAL A 222 -12.20 -15.34 -0.47
N GLN A 223 -12.70 -14.48 -1.35
CA GLN A 223 -14.13 -14.30 -1.57
C GLN A 223 -14.81 -15.58 -2.10
N GLU A 224 -14.14 -16.35 -2.95
CA GLU A 224 -14.65 -17.64 -3.45
C GLU A 224 -14.75 -18.72 -2.35
N ASN A 225 -13.90 -18.63 -1.31
CA ASN A 225 -13.83 -19.62 -0.23
C ASN A 225 -14.48 -19.13 1.08
N CYS A 226 -14.81 -17.84 1.18
CA CYS A 226 -15.34 -17.18 2.37
C CYS A 226 -16.75 -16.64 2.10
N ASN A 227 -17.77 -17.34 2.59
CA ASN A 227 -19.18 -16.93 2.45
C ASN A 227 -19.60 -15.94 3.54
N LYS A 228 -18.91 -14.80 3.64
CA LYS A 228 -19.18 -13.74 4.61
C LYS A 228 -19.80 -12.53 3.94
N SER A 229 -20.86 -12.02 4.54
CA SER A 229 -21.46 -10.74 4.14
C SER A 229 -20.54 -9.57 4.48
N GLN A 230 -20.76 -8.43 3.82
CA GLN A 230 -20.03 -7.20 4.12
C GLN A 230 -20.18 -6.79 5.59
N ASP A 231 -21.38 -6.90 6.16
CA ASP A 231 -21.64 -6.63 7.59
C ASP A 231 -20.85 -7.55 8.52
N GLU A 232 -20.70 -8.83 8.17
CA GLU A 232 -19.87 -9.77 8.94
C GLU A 232 -18.38 -9.41 8.87
N ILE A 233 -17.90 -8.98 7.70
CA ILE A 233 -16.52 -8.51 7.50
C ILE A 233 -16.26 -7.24 8.32
N GLU A 234 -17.17 -6.28 8.31
CA GLU A 234 -17.06 -5.05 9.09
C GLU A 234 -17.07 -5.34 10.60
N ALA A 235 -17.96 -6.21 11.06
CA ALA A 235 -18.00 -6.66 12.44
C ALA A 235 -16.69 -7.35 12.86
N TYR A 236 -16.14 -8.21 11.99
CA TYR A 236 -14.85 -8.87 12.22
C TYR A 236 -13.70 -7.88 12.29
N ASN A 237 -13.64 -6.92 11.37
CA ASN A 237 -12.61 -5.89 11.31
C ASN A 237 -12.62 -5.04 12.60
N HIS A 238 -13.81 -4.56 12.97
CA HIS A 238 -14.01 -3.77 14.18
C HIS A 238 -13.59 -4.56 15.43
N ALA A 239 -13.97 -5.83 15.53
CA ALA A 239 -13.60 -6.69 16.65
C ALA A 239 -12.08 -6.97 16.70
N THR A 240 -11.44 -7.17 15.54
CA THR A 240 -10.02 -7.53 15.45
C THR A 240 -9.11 -6.41 15.93
N VAL A 241 -9.35 -5.19 15.47
CA VAL A 241 -8.45 -4.06 15.75
C VAL A 241 -8.71 -3.46 17.14
N ASN A 242 -9.93 -3.57 17.66
CA ASN A 242 -10.26 -3.18 19.03
C ASN A 242 -9.99 -4.29 20.07
N ARG A 243 -9.44 -5.44 19.67
CA ARG A 243 -9.19 -6.55 20.59
C ARG A 243 -8.06 -6.20 21.58
N GLY A 244 -8.44 -5.99 22.84
CA GLY A 244 -7.53 -5.94 23.98
C GLY A 244 -7.20 -7.32 24.57
N PRO A 245 -6.31 -7.39 25.57
CA PRO A 245 -6.11 -8.61 26.34
C PRO A 245 -7.34 -8.99 27.17
N ASP A 246 -7.68 -10.27 27.15
CA ASP A 246 -8.60 -10.89 28.11
C ASP A 246 -7.85 -11.36 29.36
N GLU A 247 -8.56 -11.95 30.33
CA GLU A 247 -7.98 -12.44 31.58
C GLU A 247 -6.82 -13.43 31.35
N THR A 248 -6.93 -14.29 30.34
CA THR A 248 -5.93 -15.34 30.05
C THR A 248 -4.70 -14.81 29.32
N THR A 249 -4.80 -13.64 28.69
CA THR A 249 -3.74 -13.07 27.83
C THR A 249 -3.16 -11.77 28.37
N ARG A 250 -3.68 -11.24 29.48
CA ARG A 250 -3.27 -9.96 30.10
C ARG A 250 -1.81 -9.92 30.50
N GLU A 251 -1.35 -10.92 31.24
CA GLU A 251 0.05 -10.98 31.69
C GLU A 251 1.01 -10.96 30.50
N ARG A 252 0.71 -11.73 29.45
CA ARG A 252 1.51 -11.75 28.21
C ARG A 252 1.50 -10.40 27.50
N PHE A 253 0.35 -9.74 27.43
CA PHE A 253 0.24 -8.43 26.80
C PHE A 253 1.08 -7.39 27.54
N GLU A 254 0.92 -7.32 28.86
CA GLU A 254 1.64 -6.38 29.71
C GLU A 254 3.15 -6.64 29.68
N ALA A 255 3.58 -7.90 29.74
CA ALA A 255 4.98 -8.29 29.61
C ALA A 255 5.56 -7.87 28.25
N ARG A 256 4.85 -8.12 27.15
CA ARG A 256 5.33 -7.71 25.82
C ARG A 256 5.36 -6.19 25.65
N ARG A 257 4.36 -5.47 26.16
CA ARG A 257 4.37 -4.00 26.15
C ARG A 257 5.53 -3.43 26.94
N GLN A 258 5.82 -4.02 28.12
CA GLN A 258 6.97 -3.64 28.94
C GLN A 258 8.31 -3.88 28.22
N GLU A 259 8.42 -4.98 27.46
CA GLU A 259 9.60 -5.32 26.67
C GLU A 259 9.78 -4.38 25.46
N VAL A 260 8.69 -4.09 24.74
CA VAL A 260 8.69 -3.30 23.50
C VAL A 260 8.90 -1.81 23.80
N ASP A 261 8.03 -1.22 24.64
CA ASP A 261 8.16 0.15 25.10
C ASP A 261 7.31 0.37 26.37
N PRO A 262 7.94 0.45 27.56
CA PRO A 262 7.24 0.61 28.82
C PRO A 262 6.55 1.98 28.96
N THR A 263 6.89 2.96 28.12
CA THR A 263 6.29 4.30 28.18
C THR A 263 4.94 4.37 27.47
N ARG A 264 4.65 3.42 26.57
CA ARG A 264 3.44 3.40 25.74
C ARG A 264 2.24 2.78 26.45
N THR A 265 1.91 3.31 27.62
CA THR A 265 0.77 2.85 28.43
C THR A 265 -0.59 3.11 27.77
N ASP A 266 -0.62 3.99 26.76
CA ASP A 266 -1.77 4.26 25.89
C ASP A 266 -2.15 3.07 25.00
N ILE A 267 -1.22 2.14 24.74
CA ILE A 267 -1.48 0.94 23.93
C ILE A 267 -2.26 -0.09 24.75
N THR A 268 -3.49 -0.35 24.31
CA THR A 268 -4.46 -1.24 24.97
C THR A 268 -4.95 -2.39 24.09
N THR A 269 -4.61 -2.41 22.79
CA THR A 269 -5.02 -3.47 21.84
C THR A 269 -3.82 -4.25 21.30
N TRP A 270 -4.03 -5.52 20.96
CA TRP A 270 -3.00 -6.38 20.39
C TRP A 270 -2.45 -5.83 19.08
N VAL A 271 -3.32 -5.30 18.23
CA VAL A 271 -2.94 -4.77 16.92
C VAL A 271 -2.06 -3.52 17.06
N ALA A 272 -2.40 -2.60 17.98
CA ALA A 272 -1.56 -1.44 18.25
C ALA A 272 -0.19 -1.83 18.84
N LEU A 273 -0.14 -2.84 19.71
CA LEU A 273 1.12 -3.37 20.23
C LEU A 273 1.97 -4.02 19.12
N GLN A 274 1.35 -4.79 18.22
CA GLN A 274 2.02 -5.41 17.06
C GLN A 274 2.62 -4.35 16.13
N ASP A 275 1.88 -3.29 15.80
CA ASP A 275 2.38 -2.22 14.92
C ASP A 275 3.51 -1.40 15.55
N LEU A 276 3.51 -1.23 16.87
CA LEU A 276 4.63 -0.61 17.59
C LEU A 276 5.87 -1.53 17.59
N ASP A 277 5.67 -2.79 17.95
CA ASP A 277 6.72 -3.81 18.03
C ASP A 277 7.40 -4.03 16.67
N ASP A 278 6.61 -4.17 15.60
CA ASP A 278 7.13 -4.28 14.23
C ASP A 278 7.98 -3.07 13.84
N GLN A 279 7.60 -1.84 14.22
CA GLN A 279 8.40 -0.65 13.91
C GLN A 279 9.69 -0.59 14.73
N LEU A 280 9.63 -0.88 16.03
CA LEU A 280 10.80 -0.80 16.92
C LEU A 280 11.80 -1.92 16.66
N SER A 281 11.33 -3.15 16.45
CA SER A 281 12.17 -4.33 16.17
C SER A 281 12.98 -4.18 14.88
N PHE A 282 12.44 -3.48 13.89
CA PHE A 282 13.12 -3.22 12.61
C PHE A 282 13.73 -1.81 12.50
N GLY A 283 13.53 -0.95 13.51
CA GLY A 283 14.03 0.42 13.50
C GLY A 283 13.46 1.28 12.37
N ILE A 284 12.20 1.06 11.98
CA ILE A 284 11.54 1.73 10.86
C ILE A 284 10.43 2.67 11.32
N ILE A 285 10.11 3.66 10.49
CA ILE A 285 8.88 4.44 10.58
C ILE A 285 7.99 4.01 9.41
N ASP A 286 6.84 3.39 9.71
CA ASP A 286 5.94 2.89 8.68
C ASP A 286 4.60 3.61 8.72
N LEU A 287 4.43 4.54 7.79
CA LEU A 287 3.23 5.37 7.70
C LEU A 287 2.07 4.66 6.99
N ASN A 288 2.21 3.39 6.63
CA ASN A 288 1.06 2.52 6.33
C ASN A 288 0.37 2.01 7.61
N ARG A 289 1.00 2.15 8.77
CA ARG A 289 0.47 1.64 10.06
C ARG A 289 -0.15 2.70 10.93
N ARG A 290 0.30 3.94 10.76
CA ARG A 290 -0.11 5.10 11.55
C ARG A 290 0.19 6.38 10.78
N ALA A 291 -0.49 7.45 11.18
CA ALA A 291 -0.12 8.78 10.77
C ALA A 291 1.28 9.17 11.30
N PRO A 292 2.02 10.05 10.60
CA PRO A 292 3.13 10.76 11.20
C PRO A 292 2.58 11.70 12.28
N ARG A 293 3.45 12.21 13.16
CA ARG A 293 3.00 13.09 14.25
C ARG A 293 2.18 14.28 13.74
N SER A 294 1.26 14.76 14.58
CA SER A 294 0.38 15.91 14.25
C SER A 294 1.22 17.08 13.74
N PRO A 295 0.75 17.82 12.72
CA PRO A 295 1.44 19.00 12.23
C PRO A 295 1.54 20.10 13.31
N TYR A 296 0.71 20.07 14.36
CA TYR A 296 0.82 20.98 15.51
C TYR A 296 1.92 20.60 16.52
N ASN A 297 2.53 19.42 16.41
CA ASN A 297 3.57 18.98 17.34
C ASN A 297 4.77 19.93 17.28
N THR A 298 5.22 20.42 18.45
CA THR A 298 6.35 21.36 18.59
C THR A 298 7.50 20.77 19.42
N ASP A 299 7.49 19.46 19.66
CA ASP A 299 8.48 18.79 20.53
C ASP A 299 9.90 18.85 19.96
N VAL A 300 10.02 19.07 18.64
CA VAL A 300 11.31 19.21 17.95
C VAL A 300 11.51 20.66 17.53
N TYR A 301 12.60 21.26 18.02
CA TYR A 301 13.01 22.64 17.74
C TYR A 301 11.94 23.72 18.04
N GLY A 302 10.89 23.40 18.81
CA GLY A 302 9.77 24.31 19.07
C GLY A 302 8.96 24.65 17.81
N MET A 303 9.12 23.91 16.71
CA MET A 303 8.62 24.25 15.38
C MET A 303 7.52 23.28 14.95
N VAL A 304 6.37 23.82 14.55
CA VAL A 304 5.29 23.01 13.97
C VAL A 304 5.73 22.37 12.65
N GLN A 305 5.06 21.29 12.23
CA GLN A 305 5.40 20.47 11.04
C GLN A 305 6.75 19.73 11.10
N LEU A 306 7.71 20.12 11.94
CA LEU A 306 9.05 19.51 11.92
C LEU A 306 9.04 18.03 12.35
N ALA A 307 8.36 17.70 13.45
CA ALA A 307 8.22 16.31 13.90
C ALA A 307 7.56 15.43 12.83
N ARG A 308 6.51 15.95 12.17
CA ARG A 308 5.83 15.29 11.05
C ARG A 308 6.75 15.08 9.85
N LEU A 309 7.52 16.11 9.49
CA LEU A 309 8.49 16.08 8.40
C LEU A 309 9.60 15.04 8.65
N ILE A 310 10.07 14.92 9.89
CA ILE A 310 11.04 13.89 10.29
C ILE A 310 10.45 12.49 10.10
N ASP A 311 9.22 12.25 10.59
CA ASP A 311 8.56 10.96 10.45
C ASP A 311 8.40 10.58 8.97
N LYS A 312 7.91 11.52 8.14
CA LYS A 312 7.77 11.34 6.70
C LYS A 312 9.10 11.09 6.01
N GLY A 313 10.15 11.81 6.38
CA GLY A 313 11.48 11.60 5.81
C GLY A 313 12.07 10.24 6.16
N ARG A 314 11.93 9.79 7.40
CA ARG A 314 12.34 8.43 7.82
C ARG A 314 11.55 7.35 7.08
N ALA A 315 10.24 7.56 6.90
CA ALA A 315 9.38 6.64 6.16
C ALA A 315 9.69 6.62 4.65
N PHE A 316 9.99 7.77 4.05
CA PHE A 316 10.44 7.86 2.65
C PHE A 316 11.76 7.10 2.43
N ILE A 317 12.74 7.28 3.32
CA ILE A 317 14.01 6.54 3.28
C ILE A 317 13.78 5.02 3.44
N GLY A 318 12.82 4.63 4.29
CA GLY A 318 12.44 3.23 4.51
C GLY A 318 11.50 2.62 3.47
N ASN A 319 11.10 3.36 2.44
CA ASN A 319 10.07 2.97 1.47
C ASN A 319 8.73 2.53 2.12
N THR A 320 8.33 3.27 3.15
CA THR A 320 7.15 3.04 3.97
C THR A 320 6.36 4.33 4.18
N LEU A 321 6.43 5.26 3.21
CA LEU A 321 5.77 6.57 3.25
C LEU A 321 4.24 6.47 3.23
N GLY A 322 3.68 5.40 2.69
CA GLY A 322 2.22 5.19 2.64
C GLY A 322 1.51 6.26 1.80
N PRO A 323 0.33 6.77 2.22
CA PRO A 323 -0.47 7.70 1.44
C PRO A 323 0.07 9.15 1.45
N TYR A 324 1.26 9.38 2.00
CA TYR A 324 1.81 10.72 2.21
C TYR A 324 2.74 11.15 1.07
N PHE A 325 2.84 12.47 0.89
CA PHE A 325 3.86 13.10 0.04
C PHE A 325 5.00 13.62 0.90
N TYR A 326 6.25 13.59 0.44
CA TYR A 326 7.40 14.06 1.21
C TYR A 326 8.25 15.08 0.44
N GLY A 327 8.85 16.03 1.15
CA GLY A 327 9.86 16.94 0.59
C GLY A 327 9.27 17.86 -0.47
N GLU A 328 9.82 17.81 -1.68
CA GLU A 328 9.36 18.66 -2.80
C GLU A 328 7.93 18.35 -3.25
N ASP A 329 7.39 17.16 -2.97
CA ASP A 329 6.04 16.80 -3.39
C ASP A 329 4.97 17.28 -2.38
N SER A 330 5.39 17.75 -1.21
CA SER A 330 4.48 18.20 -0.15
C SER A 330 4.56 19.72 0.08
N GLY A 331 3.43 20.41 -0.13
CA GLY A 331 3.35 21.86 0.09
C GLY A 331 3.74 22.32 1.49
N MET A 332 3.35 21.55 2.53
CA MET A 332 3.70 21.87 3.92
C MET A 332 5.19 21.64 4.21
N ASP A 333 5.78 20.59 3.63
CA ASP A 333 7.21 20.31 3.79
C ASP A 333 8.05 21.39 3.11
N ARG A 334 7.67 21.82 1.89
CA ARG A 334 8.32 22.95 1.21
C ARG A 334 8.29 24.23 2.04
N MET A 335 7.19 24.53 2.74
CA MET A 335 7.11 25.71 3.61
C MET A 335 8.02 25.58 4.84
N ALA A 336 8.04 24.42 5.50
CA ALA A 336 8.89 24.17 6.66
C ALA A 336 10.38 24.21 6.30
N LEU A 337 10.77 23.50 5.23
CA LEU A 337 12.14 23.45 4.73
C LEU A 337 12.61 24.80 4.19
N GLY A 338 11.73 25.52 3.49
CA GLY A 338 11.99 26.89 3.02
C GLY A 338 12.19 27.88 4.17
N PHE A 339 11.42 27.77 5.26
CA PHE A 339 11.66 28.58 6.46
C PHE A 339 13.01 28.27 7.11
N LEU A 340 13.37 26.99 7.22
CA LEU A 340 14.67 26.57 7.76
C LEU A 340 15.83 27.00 6.83
N GLY A 341 15.60 27.06 5.53
CA GLY A 341 16.63 27.28 4.51
C GLY A 341 17.39 26.00 4.18
N VAL A 342 16.72 24.85 4.31
CA VAL A 342 17.30 23.52 4.10
C VAL A 342 16.72 22.91 2.82
N PRO A 343 17.53 22.59 1.80
CA PRO A 343 17.05 21.84 0.63
C PRO A 343 16.48 20.48 1.04
N PRO A 344 15.38 19.99 0.45
CA PRO A 344 14.81 18.69 0.83
C PRO A 344 15.79 17.52 0.73
N ALA A 345 16.64 17.50 -0.31
CA ALA A 345 17.67 16.48 -0.47
C ALA A 345 18.69 16.48 0.69
N ASP A 346 19.11 17.65 1.18
CA ASP A 346 20.05 17.77 2.30
C ASP A 346 19.40 17.33 3.61
N PHE A 347 18.11 17.63 3.80
CA PHE A 347 17.35 17.14 4.95
C PHE A 347 17.23 15.62 4.92
N THR A 348 16.90 15.03 3.77
CA THR A 348 16.85 13.57 3.60
C THR A 348 18.21 12.93 3.86
N GLU A 349 19.30 13.51 3.38
CA GLU A 349 20.65 13.00 3.62
C GLU A 349 21.03 13.06 5.10
N ALA A 350 20.67 14.15 5.79
CA ALA A 350 20.88 14.27 7.23
C ALA A 350 20.14 13.17 8.01
N LEU A 351 18.88 12.87 7.65
CA LEU A 351 18.08 11.84 8.31
C LEU A 351 18.67 10.41 8.20
N LYS A 352 19.49 10.12 7.19
CA LYS A 352 20.16 8.82 7.08
C LYS A 352 21.17 8.55 8.20
N THR A 353 21.66 9.61 8.85
CA THR A 353 22.69 9.51 9.91
C THR A 353 22.17 9.98 11.27
N LEU A 354 21.20 10.90 11.30
CA LEU A 354 20.60 11.45 12.51
C LEU A 354 19.38 10.64 12.94
N SER A 355 19.61 9.61 13.77
CA SER A 355 18.58 8.65 14.18
C SER A 355 17.59 9.15 15.23
N THR A 356 17.87 10.27 15.91
CA THR A 356 17.00 10.81 16.97
C THR A 356 16.58 12.24 16.69
N ASP A 357 15.43 12.63 17.22
CA ASP A 357 14.91 13.99 17.06
C ASP A 357 15.83 15.04 17.69
N ALA A 358 16.45 14.71 18.83
CA ALA A 358 17.46 15.56 19.47
C ALA A 358 18.69 15.77 18.57
N ALA A 359 19.10 14.76 17.81
CA ALA A 359 20.21 14.88 16.87
C ALA A 359 19.85 15.76 15.66
N VAL A 360 18.64 15.62 15.12
CA VAL A 360 18.12 16.48 14.05
C VAL A 360 18.00 17.93 14.52
N GLU A 361 17.46 18.15 15.72
CA GLU A 361 17.34 19.49 16.33
C GLU A 361 18.71 20.15 16.55
N ALA A 362 19.70 19.41 17.07
CA ALA A 362 21.05 19.92 17.27
C ALA A 362 21.70 20.33 15.94
N TRP A 363 21.55 19.50 14.90
CA TRP A 363 22.04 19.80 13.56
C TRP A 363 21.37 21.06 12.96
N LEU A 364 20.05 21.20 13.10
CA LEU A 364 19.32 22.39 12.64
C LEU A 364 19.77 23.65 13.39
N LYS A 365 19.89 23.59 14.73
CA LYS A 365 20.36 24.72 15.54
C LYS A 365 21.78 25.16 15.17
N GLN A 366 22.65 24.21 14.82
CA GLN A 366 24.03 24.50 14.45
C GLN A 366 24.15 25.12 13.05
N ASN A 367 23.41 24.60 12.07
CA ASN A 367 23.65 24.93 10.65
C ASN A 367 22.59 25.86 10.05
N TYR A 368 21.39 25.91 10.64
CA TYR A 368 20.21 26.59 10.11
C TYR A 368 19.46 27.36 11.21
N SER A 369 20.22 28.00 12.11
CA SER A 369 19.68 28.64 13.32
C SER A 369 18.57 29.65 13.01
N LYS A 370 17.46 29.55 13.73
CA LYS A 370 16.36 30.53 13.77
C LYS A 370 16.20 31.09 15.18
N SER A 371 15.76 32.35 15.27
CA SER A 371 15.42 32.94 16.56
C SER A 371 14.10 32.40 17.08
N GLU A 372 13.90 32.41 18.41
CA GLU A 372 12.62 32.02 19.02
C GLU A 372 11.45 32.86 18.49
N ALA A 373 11.69 34.15 18.20
CA ALA A 373 10.69 35.05 17.62
C ALA A 373 10.28 34.62 16.20
N ASP A 374 11.25 34.21 15.37
CA ASP A 374 10.98 33.73 14.01
C ASP A 374 10.20 32.41 14.03
N ILE A 375 10.57 31.48 14.92
CA ILE A 375 9.87 30.20 15.07
C ILE A 375 8.43 30.45 15.54
N LYS A 376 8.22 31.34 16.51
CA LYS A 376 6.89 31.70 16.97
C LYS A 376 6.04 32.29 15.83
N ALA A 377 6.58 33.23 15.07
CA ALA A 377 5.87 33.83 13.93
C ALA A 377 5.57 32.80 12.83
N PHE A 378 6.50 31.88 12.55
CA PHE A 378 6.27 30.78 11.61
C PHE A 378 5.14 29.85 12.10
N ASN A 379 5.16 29.46 13.37
CA ASN A 379 4.15 28.59 13.97
C ASN A 379 2.75 29.24 13.92
N GLU A 380 2.62 30.51 14.31
CA GLU A 380 1.37 31.27 14.23
C GLU A 380 0.84 31.33 12.78
N LYS A 381 1.71 31.56 11.80
CA LYS A 381 1.33 31.56 10.38
C LYS A 381 0.84 30.19 9.92
N MET A 382 1.61 29.13 10.16
CA MET A 382 1.30 27.78 9.66
C MET A 382 0.00 27.24 10.27
N THR A 383 -0.21 27.45 11.56
CA THR A 383 -1.40 26.94 12.27
C THR A 383 -2.70 27.62 11.87
N GLN A 384 -2.63 28.84 11.32
CA GLN A 384 -3.80 29.61 10.86
C GLN A 384 -3.99 29.54 9.33
N MET A 385 -3.09 28.84 8.63
CA MET A 385 -3.10 28.82 7.17
C MET A 385 -4.25 27.96 6.63
N GLY A 386 -5.13 28.59 5.87
CA GLY A 386 -6.26 27.95 5.18
C GLY A 386 -6.15 28.03 3.65
N PRO A 387 -7.17 27.55 2.92
CA PRO A 387 -7.23 27.65 1.47
C PRO A 387 -7.60 29.08 1.02
N GLU A 388 -6.61 29.84 0.53
CA GLU A 388 -6.81 31.25 0.15
C GLU A 388 -7.43 31.45 -1.24
N THR A 389 -7.24 30.51 -2.17
CA THR A 389 -7.74 30.61 -3.56
C THR A 389 -8.95 29.71 -3.78
N GLU A 390 -9.80 30.04 -4.75
CA GLU A 390 -10.94 29.18 -5.12
C GLU A 390 -10.49 27.76 -5.51
N ARG A 391 -9.32 27.63 -6.15
CA ARG A 391 -8.72 26.31 -6.44
C ARG A 391 -8.47 25.53 -5.15
N TYR A 392 -7.84 26.15 -4.15
CA TYR A 392 -7.52 25.49 -2.89
C TYR A 392 -8.76 25.24 -2.03
N LYS A 393 -9.76 26.11 -2.08
CA LYS A 393 -11.05 25.90 -1.41
C LYS A 393 -11.78 24.70 -2.01
N ALA A 394 -11.81 24.60 -3.34
CA ALA A 394 -12.38 23.45 -4.03
C ALA A 394 -11.60 22.15 -3.71
N MET A 395 -10.28 22.21 -3.61
CA MET A 395 -9.45 21.07 -3.20
C MET A 395 -9.78 20.61 -1.78
N MET A 396 -9.83 21.53 -0.81
CA MET A 396 -10.21 21.20 0.57
C MET A 396 -11.64 20.66 0.65
N ALA A 397 -12.60 21.25 -0.08
CA ALA A 397 -13.97 20.76 -0.14
C ALA A 397 -14.06 19.33 -0.72
N LYS A 398 -13.27 19.01 -1.75
CA LYS A 398 -13.17 17.65 -2.30
C LYS A 398 -12.64 16.66 -1.26
N MET A 399 -11.61 17.06 -0.49
CA MET A 399 -11.04 16.23 0.57
C MET A 399 -12.04 16.00 1.71
N LEU A 400 -12.68 17.05 2.21
CA LEU A 400 -13.68 16.94 3.28
C LEU A 400 -14.88 16.09 2.88
N LYS A 401 -15.34 16.21 1.63
CA LYS A 401 -16.37 15.33 1.08
C LYS A 401 -15.94 13.86 1.08
N LYS A 402 -14.68 13.56 0.76
CA LYS A 402 -14.14 12.19 0.80
C LYS A 402 -14.12 11.62 2.22
N LEU A 403 -13.96 12.48 3.23
CA LEU A 403 -13.92 12.10 4.64
C LEU A 403 -15.29 12.11 5.35
N ASP A 404 -16.37 12.43 4.63
CA ASP A 404 -17.71 12.64 5.17
C ASP A 404 -17.71 13.62 6.37
N ALA A 405 -16.99 14.74 6.20
CA ALA A 405 -16.81 15.76 7.23
C ALA A 405 -17.49 17.07 6.85
N ASP A 406 -18.07 17.77 7.84
CA ASP A 406 -18.70 19.06 7.65
C ASP A 406 -17.63 20.15 7.36
N PRO A 407 -17.72 20.88 6.23
CA PRO A 407 -16.81 21.97 5.93
C PRO A 407 -16.87 23.16 6.88
N ALA A 408 -17.91 23.28 7.70
CA ALA A 408 -18.05 24.39 8.64
C ALA A 408 -17.00 24.38 9.76
N ASP A 409 -16.45 23.21 10.10
CA ASP A 409 -15.59 23.03 11.28
C ASP A 409 -14.08 22.99 10.96
N ILE A 410 -13.70 22.86 9.69
CA ILE A 410 -12.30 22.71 9.24
C ILE A 410 -11.94 23.79 8.23
N ASN A 411 -11.14 24.77 8.66
CA ASN A 411 -10.73 25.91 7.82
C ASN A 411 -9.22 26.10 7.66
N THR A 412 -8.40 25.26 8.30
CA THR A 412 -6.94 25.27 8.16
C THR A 412 -6.43 23.95 7.56
N TRP A 413 -5.29 24.00 6.89
CA TRP A 413 -4.66 22.79 6.35
C TRP A 413 -4.24 21.81 7.44
N PHE A 414 -3.80 22.32 8.60
CA PHE A 414 -3.40 21.45 9.71
C PHE A 414 -4.59 20.73 10.33
N ALA A 415 -5.72 21.41 10.53
CA ALA A 415 -6.94 20.75 11.00
C ALA A 415 -7.44 19.70 10.00
N MET A 416 -7.36 19.99 8.70
CA MET A 416 -7.66 19.03 7.63
C MET A 416 -6.73 17.81 7.67
N MET A 417 -5.43 18.02 7.90
CA MET A 417 -4.45 16.92 7.98
C MET A 417 -4.67 16.03 9.19
N ASP A 418 -4.92 16.57 10.38
CA ASP A 418 -5.20 15.76 11.57
C ASP A 418 -6.51 14.97 11.42
N LEU A 419 -7.54 15.56 10.80
CA LEU A 419 -8.79 14.85 10.48
C LEU A 419 -8.57 13.73 9.46
N ASP A 420 -7.81 13.99 8.39
CA ASP A 420 -7.46 12.99 7.37
C ASP A 420 -6.68 11.83 7.98
N ASP A 421 -5.72 12.14 8.86
CA ASP A 421 -4.97 11.15 9.63
C ASP A 421 -5.90 10.32 10.53
N GLU A 422 -6.80 10.96 11.28
CA GLU A 422 -7.77 10.25 12.13
C GLU A 422 -8.64 9.30 11.31
N LYS A 423 -9.21 9.78 10.19
CA LYS A 423 -10.12 9.01 9.34
C LYS A 423 -9.41 7.90 8.58
N THR A 424 -8.18 8.12 8.13
CA THR A 424 -7.39 7.15 7.36
C THR A 424 -7.02 5.93 8.21
N PHE A 425 -6.70 6.15 9.49
CA PHE A 425 -6.30 5.08 10.42
C PHE A 425 -7.41 4.64 11.38
N ALA A 426 -8.60 5.23 11.26
CA ALA A 426 -9.83 4.72 11.84
C ALA A 426 -10.20 3.36 11.21
N LEU A 427 -10.97 2.57 11.95
CA LEU A 427 -11.54 1.31 11.48
C LEU A 427 -12.75 1.54 10.59
#